data_AF-A0A0N4YCI3-F1
#
_entry.id   AF-A0A0N4YCI3-F1
#
_cell.length_a   1.000
_cell.length_b   1.000
_cell.length_c   1.000
_cell.angle_alpha   90.00
_cell.angle_beta   90.00
_cell.angle_gamma   90.00
#
_symmetry.space_group_name_H-M   'P 1'
#
loop_
_entity.id
_entity.type
_entity.pdbx_description
1 polymer ?
#
loop_
_entity_poly.entity_id
_entity_poly.type
_entity_poly.pdbx_seq_one_letter_code
_entity_poly.pdbx_strand_id
1 'polypeptide(L)'
;MDRVIGLIDMDCFYAQVEQRERPELWDTPVAVVQHAREGAPGGIIAVSYEARKFGVKRGMMIPEAKTKCPELNVCFVPQGEHIDKADIQKYRDASAEVFDVLNAFDDRIIVERASVDEAFLDLTDLVDQKVIDVGPVVLLQNLTSGVSTELPTTHLADGTDKGNDEYDREENLRNWLSTSCSKEISHTMGELAMIPLEAIERRFESHAQWIHRLAKGIDDEPMDRRPVKGIVETIGY
;
A
#
# COMPACT_ATOMS: atom_id res chain seq x y z
N MET A 1 1.67 -17.20 -18.64
CA MET A 1 2.33 -17.62 -17.39
C MET A 1 1.79 -16.66 -16.37
N ASP A 2 1.08 -17.18 -15.37
CA ASP A 2 0.36 -16.32 -14.43
C ASP A 2 1.38 -15.69 -13.49
N ARG A 3 1.24 -14.39 -13.21
CA ARG A 3 2.16 -13.65 -12.35
C ARG A 3 1.65 -13.62 -10.93
N VAL A 4 2.56 -13.68 -9.96
CA VAL A 4 2.24 -13.44 -8.55
C VAL A 4 2.76 -12.07 -8.17
N ILE A 5 1.85 -11.09 -8.07
CA ILE A 5 2.19 -9.70 -7.76
C ILE A 5 1.71 -9.37 -6.33
N GLY A 6 2.62 -8.84 -5.52
CA GLY A 6 2.31 -8.24 -4.22
C GLY A 6 2.39 -6.72 -4.26
N LEU A 7 1.66 -6.05 -3.37
CA LEU A 7 1.81 -4.63 -3.08
C LEU A 7 2.10 -4.47 -1.59
N ILE A 8 3.15 -3.72 -1.26
CA ILE A 8 3.46 -3.30 0.10
C ILE A 8 3.19 -1.81 0.19
N ASP A 9 2.44 -1.39 1.21
CA ASP A 9 2.16 0.00 1.58
C ASP A 9 2.51 0.18 3.07
N MET A 10 3.27 1.20 3.40
CA MET A 10 3.70 1.48 4.78
C MET A 10 2.62 2.24 5.55
N ASP A 11 2.14 1.60 6.61
CA ASP A 11 1.12 2.16 7.50
C ASP A 11 1.43 3.58 7.98
N CYS A 12 0.56 4.55 7.66
CA CYS A 12 0.70 5.94 8.11
C CYS A 12 2.13 6.51 8.03
N PHE A 13 2.85 6.19 6.96
CA PHE A 13 4.31 6.30 6.81
C PHE A 13 4.95 7.53 7.47
N TYR A 14 4.49 8.75 7.15
CA TYR A 14 5.10 9.97 7.69
C TYR A 14 4.98 10.04 9.22
N ALA A 15 3.88 9.56 9.80
CA ALA A 15 3.73 9.53 11.27
C ALA A 15 4.70 8.53 11.90
N GLN A 16 4.91 7.35 11.29
CA GLN A 16 5.89 6.37 11.75
C GLN A 16 7.33 6.91 11.67
N VAL A 17 7.67 7.66 10.62
CA VAL A 17 8.98 8.33 10.51
C VAL A 17 9.17 9.33 11.65
N GLU A 18 8.16 10.14 11.99
CA GLU A 18 8.25 11.06 13.14
C GLU A 18 8.37 10.33 14.48
N GLN A 19 7.61 9.25 14.64
CA GLN A 19 7.63 8.40 15.82
C GLN A 19 8.98 7.72 16.02
N ARG A 20 9.66 7.30 14.95
CA ARG A 20 11.02 6.74 15.01
C ARG A 20 12.02 7.74 15.60
N GLU A 21 11.95 9.00 15.17
CA GLU A 21 12.86 10.07 15.65
C GLU A 21 12.51 10.57 17.07
N ARG A 22 11.26 10.36 17.49
CA ARG A 22 10.73 10.80 18.79
C ARG A 22 9.97 9.65 19.47
N PRO A 23 10.68 8.73 20.15
CA PRO A 23 10.08 7.55 20.76
C PRO A 23 8.97 7.86 21.77
N GLU A 24 8.95 9.05 22.36
CA GLU A 24 7.86 9.51 23.23
C GLU A 24 6.51 9.64 22.52
N LEU A 25 6.49 9.61 21.18
CA LEU A 25 5.28 9.66 20.36
C LEU A 25 4.69 8.27 20.04
N TRP A 26 5.37 7.18 20.41
CA TRP A 26 4.86 5.82 20.21
C TRP A 26 3.57 5.61 20.98
N ASP A 27 2.60 4.91 20.36
CA ASP A 27 1.27 4.64 20.91
C ASP A 27 0.48 5.90 21.32
N THR A 28 0.86 7.08 20.81
CA THR A 28 0.13 8.33 21.03
C THR A 28 -0.52 8.87 19.75
N PRO A 29 -1.60 9.68 19.84
CA PRO A 29 -2.17 10.35 18.68
C PRO A 29 -1.19 11.33 18.02
N VAL A 30 -0.70 10.99 16.84
CA VAL A 30 0.20 11.80 16.00
C VAL A 30 -0.46 12.18 14.68
N ALA A 31 -0.27 13.44 14.26
CA ALA A 31 -0.53 13.93 12.92
C ALA A 31 0.69 14.69 12.36
N VAL A 32 0.96 14.51 11.06
CA VAL A 32 2.00 15.24 10.34
C VAL A 32 1.38 16.30 9.45
N VAL A 33 1.92 17.52 9.50
CA VAL A 33 1.40 18.69 8.79
C VAL A 33 2.49 19.25 7.90
N GLN A 34 2.16 19.46 6.63
CA GLN A 34 3.01 20.17 5.69
C GLN A 34 2.55 21.62 5.59
N HIS A 35 3.48 22.59 5.64
CA HIS A 35 3.14 24.00 5.46
C HIS A 35 2.55 24.26 4.06
N ALA A 36 1.49 25.06 3.97
CA ALA A 36 0.88 25.41 2.70
C ALA A 36 1.59 26.59 2.02
N ARG A 37 1.94 27.64 2.78
CA ARG A 37 2.67 28.87 2.39
C ARG A 37 3.25 29.57 3.64
N GLU A 38 4.13 30.56 3.43
CA GLU A 38 4.66 31.43 4.48
C GLU A 38 3.54 31.97 5.40
N GLY A 39 3.65 31.68 6.70
CA GLY A 39 2.71 32.16 7.73
C GLY A 39 1.38 31.42 7.85
N ALA A 40 1.06 30.43 7.00
CA ALA A 40 -0.19 29.67 7.09
C ALA A 40 0.05 28.19 7.47
N PRO A 41 -0.61 27.66 8.53
CA PRO A 41 -0.58 26.23 8.81
C PRO A 41 -1.23 25.51 7.63
N GLY A 42 -0.54 24.53 7.04
CA GLY A 42 -1.16 23.70 6.01
C GLY A 42 -2.00 22.57 6.61
N GLY A 43 -2.50 21.71 5.73
CA GLY A 43 -3.34 20.58 6.12
C GLY A 43 -2.52 19.41 6.64
N ILE A 44 -3.18 18.55 7.42
CA ILE A 44 -2.63 17.27 7.87
C ILE A 44 -2.42 16.35 6.66
N ILE A 45 -1.20 15.84 6.49
CA ILE A 45 -0.81 14.96 5.37
C ILE A 45 -0.74 13.48 5.77
N ALA A 46 -0.53 13.17 7.06
CA ALA A 46 -0.55 11.82 7.59
C ALA A 46 -1.12 11.78 9.03
N VAL A 47 -1.76 10.66 9.36
CA VAL A 47 -2.47 10.47 10.64
C VAL A 47 -2.21 9.04 11.13
N SER A 48 -1.67 8.94 12.35
CA SER A 48 -1.51 7.69 13.11
C SER A 48 -2.83 6.98 13.37
N TYR A 49 -2.80 5.67 13.59
CA TYR A 49 -4.01 4.90 13.92
C TYR A 49 -4.65 5.37 15.23
N GLU A 50 -3.86 5.79 16.20
CA GLU A 50 -4.31 6.36 17.48
C GLU A 50 -5.16 7.60 17.25
N ALA A 51 -4.69 8.53 16.41
CA ALA A 51 -5.45 9.74 16.07
C ALA A 51 -6.69 9.45 15.20
N ARG A 52 -6.65 8.43 14.33
CA ARG A 52 -7.80 8.01 13.52
C ARG A 52 -8.98 7.53 14.39
N LYS A 53 -8.72 6.91 15.55
CA LYS A 53 -9.76 6.49 16.52
C LYS A 53 -10.62 7.66 17.00
N PHE A 54 -10.06 8.87 17.05
CA PHE A 54 -10.77 10.11 17.40
C PHE A 54 -11.40 10.81 16.19
N GLY A 55 -11.34 10.21 14.99
CA GLY A 55 -11.91 10.79 13.78
C GLY A 55 -11.06 11.89 13.14
N VAL A 56 -9.78 11.99 13.50
CA VAL A 56 -8.81 12.83 12.77
C VAL A 56 -8.52 12.20 11.41
N LYS A 57 -8.51 13.00 10.34
CA LYS A 57 -8.30 12.52 8.96
C LYS A 57 -7.29 13.39 8.23
N ARG A 58 -6.66 12.81 7.20
CA ARG A 58 -5.87 13.55 6.22
C ARG A 58 -6.72 14.67 5.59
N GLY A 59 -6.11 15.83 5.37
CA GLY A 59 -6.76 17.03 4.85
C GLY A 59 -7.39 17.94 5.92
N MET A 60 -7.55 17.48 7.16
CA MET A 60 -8.04 18.35 8.25
C MET A 60 -7.02 19.42 8.63
N MET A 61 -7.52 20.57 9.07
CA MET A 61 -6.70 21.63 9.66
C MET A 61 -6.47 21.36 11.16
N ILE A 62 -5.35 21.85 11.70
CA ILE A 62 -4.97 21.62 13.10
C ILE A 62 -6.09 21.99 14.10
N PRO A 63 -6.79 23.14 13.99
CA PRO A 63 -7.85 23.47 14.95
C PRO A 63 -9.02 22.48 14.95
N GLU A 64 -9.41 21.98 13.77
CA GLU A 64 -10.45 20.95 13.66
C GLU A 64 -9.99 19.64 14.30
N ALA A 65 -8.76 19.21 13.98
CA ALA A 65 -8.20 17.98 14.51
C ALA A 65 -8.04 18.02 16.04
N LYS A 66 -7.58 19.14 16.60
CA LYS A 66 -7.45 19.34 18.06
C LYS A 66 -8.79 19.42 18.79
N THR A 67 -9.86 19.82 18.09
CA THR A 67 -11.22 19.75 18.67
C THR A 67 -11.65 18.29 18.87
N LYS A 68 -11.21 17.38 18.00
CA LYS A 68 -11.52 15.94 18.08
C LYS A 68 -10.59 15.17 19.01
N CYS A 69 -9.32 15.55 19.03
CA CYS A 69 -8.27 14.94 19.85
C CYS A 69 -7.43 16.07 20.49
N PRO A 70 -7.81 16.55 21.69
CA PRO A 70 -7.10 17.63 22.38
C PRO A 70 -5.61 17.32 22.65
N GLU A 71 -5.30 16.06 22.88
CA GLU A 71 -3.97 15.49 23.11
C GLU A 71 -3.15 15.22 21.83
N LEU A 72 -3.66 15.61 20.65
CA LEU A 72 -3.01 15.37 19.37
C LEU A 72 -1.60 16.01 19.29
N ASN A 73 -0.59 15.16 19.11
CA ASN A 73 0.77 15.55 18.79
C ASN A 73 0.86 15.96 17.30
N VAL A 74 1.28 17.19 17.05
CA VAL A 74 1.42 17.73 15.69
C VAL A 74 2.89 17.85 15.32
N CYS A 75 3.28 17.16 14.27
CA CYS A 75 4.63 17.18 13.71
C CYS A 75 4.63 18.02 12.44
N PHE A 76 5.50 19.02 12.36
CA PHE A 76 5.60 19.85 11.18
C PHE A 76 6.71 19.32 10.27
N VAL A 77 6.39 19.14 8.98
CA VAL A 77 7.41 18.95 7.95
C VAL A 77 8.29 20.20 7.92
N PRO A 78 9.63 20.08 8.02
CA PRO A 78 10.51 21.24 7.98
C PRO A 78 10.35 22.05 6.68
N GLN A 79 10.66 23.34 6.74
CA GLN A 79 10.74 24.19 5.54
C GLN A 79 12.10 23.94 4.86
N GLY A 80 12.10 23.82 3.54
CA GLY A 80 13.32 23.70 2.74
C GLY A 80 14.02 25.03 2.52
N GLU A 81 15.09 25.01 1.71
CA GLU A 81 15.89 26.20 1.39
C GLU A 81 15.07 27.35 0.77
N HIS A 82 13.99 27.02 0.06
CA HIS A 82 12.99 27.99 -0.38
C HIS A 82 11.76 27.92 0.52
N ILE A 83 11.32 29.09 0.99
CA ILE A 83 10.23 29.25 1.98
C ILE A 83 8.87 28.68 1.52
N ASP A 84 8.73 28.42 0.22
CA ASP A 84 7.55 27.83 -0.42
C ASP A 84 7.62 26.30 -0.58
N LYS A 85 8.72 25.66 -0.18
CA LYS A 85 8.93 24.22 -0.31
C LYS A 85 9.09 23.53 1.04
N ALA A 86 8.48 22.36 1.15
CA ALA A 86 8.70 21.48 2.29
C ALA A 86 9.96 20.64 2.10
N ASP A 87 10.78 20.54 3.14
CA ASP A 87 11.87 19.59 3.20
C ASP A 87 11.33 18.22 3.61
N ILE A 88 11.25 17.33 2.62
CA ILE A 88 10.78 15.96 2.79
C ILE A 88 11.93 14.94 2.77
N GLN A 89 13.19 15.39 2.90
CA GLN A 89 14.36 14.53 2.73
C GLN A 89 14.34 13.36 3.70
N LYS A 90 14.02 13.61 4.98
CA LYS A 90 13.93 12.53 5.99
C LYS A 90 12.95 11.42 5.65
N TYR A 91 11.82 11.74 5.00
CA TYR A 91 10.85 10.72 4.57
C TYR A 91 11.33 9.99 3.32
N ARG A 92 12.11 10.66 2.46
CA ARG A 92 12.76 10.02 1.31
C ARG A 92 13.86 9.06 1.76
N ASP A 93 14.64 9.43 2.77
CA ASP A 93 15.69 8.60 3.34
C ASP A 93 15.09 7.36 4.00
N ALA A 94 14.07 7.54 4.86
CA ALA A 94 13.36 6.41 5.46
C ALA A 94 12.72 5.48 4.41
N SER A 95 12.21 6.04 3.30
CA SER A 95 11.71 5.25 2.17
C SER A 95 12.83 4.44 1.53
N ALA A 96 13.98 5.07 1.24
CA ALA A 96 15.13 4.38 0.67
C ALA A 96 15.59 3.21 1.55
N GLU A 97 15.63 3.39 2.88
CA GLU A 97 15.94 2.30 3.82
C GLU A 97 14.99 1.10 3.67
N VAL A 98 13.68 1.32 3.51
CA VAL A 98 12.71 0.24 3.29
C VAL A 98 12.93 -0.42 1.93
N PHE A 99 13.14 0.36 0.87
CA PHE A 99 13.40 -0.18 -0.46
C PHE A 99 14.72 -0.97 -0.51
N ASP A 100 15.74 -0.58 0.23
CA ASP A 100 16.99 -1.35 0.34
C ASP A 100 16.74 -2.73 0.95
N VAL A 101 15.92 -2.80 2.00
CA VAL A 101 15.52 -4.09 2.59
C VAL A 101 14.71 -4.94 1.60
N LEU A 102 13.74 -4.35 0.89
CA LEU A 102 12.94 -5.07 -0.10
C LEU A 102 13.81 -5.63 -1.24
N ASN A 103 14.75 -4.83 -1.75
CA ASN A 103 15.66 -5.26 -2.82
C ASN A 103 16.67 -6.32 -2.36
N ALA A 104 17.04 -6.33 -1.07
CA ALA A 104 17.98 -7.30 -0.50
C ALA A 104 17.33 -8.59 0.00
N PHE A 105 16.00 -8.68 0.02
CA PHE A 105 15.29 -9.80 0.63
C PHE A 105 15.51 -11.12 -0.12
N ASP A 106 15.35 -11.11 -1.44
CA ASP A 106 15.61 -12.26 -2.32
C ASP A 106 15.78 -11.79 -3.77
N ASP A 107 16.86 -12.21 -4.44
CA ASP A 107 17.21 -11.76 -5.80
C ASP A 107 16.16 -12.12 -6.88
N ARG A 108 15.27 -13.07 -6.58
CA ARG A 108 14.15 -13.48 -7.45
C ARG A 108 12.99 -12.50 -7.41
N ILE A 109 12.91 -11.63 -6.40
CA ILE A 109 11.86 -10.64 -6.28
C ILE A 109 12.23 -9.40 -7.11
N ILE A 110 11.31 -8.96 -7.98
CA ILE A 110 11.46 -7.69 -8.68
C ILE A 110 10.65 -6.64 -7.94
N VAL A 111 11.31 -5.60 -7.43
CA VAL A 111 10.67 -4.50 -6.72
C VAL A 111 10.50 -3.30 -7.66
N GLU A 112 9.25 -2.84 -7.84
CA GLU A 112 8.94 -1.57 -8.50
C GLU A 112 8.43 -0.56 -7.48
N ARG A 113 9.11 0.58 -7.38
CA ARG A 113 8.65 1.70 -6.56
C ARG A 113 7.43 2.38 -7.19
N ALA A 114 6.29 2.31 -6.50
CA ALA A 114 5.06 2.99 -6.91
C ALA A 114 4.97 4.41 -6.33
N SER A 115 5.38 4.59 -5.08
CA SER A 115 5.37 5.89 -4.39
C SER A 115 6.47 6.00 -3.32
N VAL A 116 6.33 6.91 -2.35
CA VAL A 116 7.29 7.05 -1.26
C VAL A 116 7.13 5.92 -0.24
N ASP A 117 5.92 5.42 -0.06
CA ASP A 117 5.56 4.37 0.89
C ASP A 117 5.02 3.09 0.24
N GLU A 118 4.91 3.05 -1.09
CA GLU A 118 4.34 1.90 -1.80
C GLU A 118 5.30 1.27 -2.81
N ALA A 119 5.33 -0.06 -2.83
CA ALA A 119 6.11 -0.88 -3.74
C ALA A 119 5.30 -2.06 -4.28
N PHE A 120 5.31 -2.26 -5.59
CA PHE A 120 4.90 -3.52 -6.20
C PHE A 120 6.05 -4.52 -6.15
N LEU A 121 5.74 -5.79 -5.95
CA LEU A 121 6.69 -6.90 -5.92
C LEU A 121 6.24 -7.97 -6.92
N ASP A 122 7.06 -8.28 -7.92
CA ASP A 122 6.90 -9.51 -8.69
C ASP A 122 7.54 -10.66 -7.91
N LEU A 123 6.70 -11.57 -7.44
CA LEU A 123 7.06 -12.73 -6.63
C LEU A 123 7.03 -14.04 -7.43
N THR A 124 6.79 -13.96 -8.75
CA THR A 124 6.51 -15.13 -9.60
C THR A 124 7.61 -16.18 -9.48
N ASP A 125 8.87 -15.79 -9.71
CA ASP A 125 10.02 -16.72 -9.65
C ASP A 125 10.23 -17.31 -8.24
N LEU A 126 9.99 -16.52 -7.19
CA LEU A 126 10.10 -16.98 -5.81
C LEU A 126 9.03 -18.03 -5.48
N VAL A 127 7.78 -17.77 -5.89
CA VAL A 127 6.64 -18.66 -5.64
C VAL A 127 6.75 -19.93 -6.46
N ASP A 128 7.09 -19.83 -7.75
CA ASP A 128 7.29 -20.99 -8.62
C ASP A 128 8.36 -21.92 -8.06
N GLN A 129 9.49 -21.37 -7.61
CA GLN A 129 10.54 -22.19 -7.00
C GLN A 129 10.06 -22.87 -5.71
N LYS A 130 9.33 -22.16 -4.83
CA LYS A 130 8.76 -22.77 -3.61
C LYS A 130 7.78 -23.89 -3.93
N VAL A 131 6.95 -23.72 -4.95
CA VAL A 131 6.00 -24.74 -5.41
C VAL A 131 6.73 -25.96 -5.96
N ILE A 132 7.82 -25.78 -6.69
CA ILE A 132 8.68 -26.87 -7.18
C ILE A 132 9.34 -27.61 -6.01
N ASP A 133 9.90 -26.89 -5.04
CA ASP A 133 10.68 -27.47 -3.94
C ASP A 133 9.82 -28.26 -2.95
N VAL A 134 8.63 -27.74 -2.61
CA VAL A 134 7.75 -28.30 -1.57
C VAL A 134 6.64 -29.17 -2.16
N GLY A 135 6.20 -28.84 -3.37
CA GLY A 135 4.99 -29.37 -3.99
C GLY A 135 3.74 -28.56 -3.60
N PRO A 136 2.84 -28.26 -4.57
CA PRO A 136 1.71 -27.35 -4.35
C PRO A 136 0.71 -27.87 -3.31
N VAL A 137 0.47 -29.19 -3.26
CA VAL A 137 -0.48 -29.79 -2.32
C VAL A 137 0.00 -29.65 -0.88
N VAL A 138 1.28 -29.92 -0.62
CA VAL A 138 1.86 -29.83 0.72
C VAL A 138 1.92 -28.37 1.18
N LEU A 139 2.29 -27.46 0.29
CA LEU A 139 2.34 -26.03 0.58
C LEU A 139 0.95 -25.49 0.97
N LEU A 140 -0.10 -25.85 0.22
CA LEU A 140 -1.47 -25.46 0.54
C LEU A 140 -1.96 -26.07 1.86
N GLN A 141 -1.64 -27.35 2.12
CA GLN A 141 -2.00 -28.02 3.38
C GLN A 141 -1.35 -27.34 4.59
N ASN A 142 -0.07 -26.95 4.47
CA ASN A 142 0.65 -26.24 5.53
C ASN A 142 0.02 -24.88 5.81
N LEU A 143 -0.23 -24.08 4.77
CA LEU A 143 -0.87 -22.76 4.90
C LEU A 143 -2.27 -22.86 5.52
N THR A 144 -3.09 -23.81 5.03
CA THR A 144 -4.48 -24.00 5.52
C THR A 144 -4.51 -24.48 6.97
N SER A 145 -3.56 -25.35 7.36
CA SER A 145 -3.50 -25.88 8.73
C SER A 145 -2.95 -24.84 9.71
N GLY A 146 -1.98 -24.05 9.26
CA GLY A 146 -1.25 -23.05 10.03
C GLY A 146 -1.73 -21.60 9.85
N VAL A 147 -2.98 -21.35 9.43
CA VAL A 147 -3.48 -19.97 9.20
C VAL A 147 -3.22 -19.02 10.37
N SER A 148 -3.34 -19.49 11.61
CA SER A 148 -3.10 -18.68 12.82
C SER A 148 -1.62 -18.31 13.02
N THR A 149 -0.69 -19.14 12.54
CA THR A 149 0.76 -18.98 12.76
C THR A 149 1.49 -18.42 11.55
N GLU A 150 1.17 -18.91 10.35
CA GLU A 150 1.79 -18.53 9.08
C GLU A 150 1.20 -17.22 8.54
N LEU A 151 -0.08 -16.97 8.81
CA LEU A 151 -0.84 -15.83 8.29
C LEU A 151 -1.60 -15.10 9.42
N PRO A 152 -0.94 -14.70 10.53
CA PRO A 152 -1.60 -14.24 11.76
C PRO A 152 -2.41 -12.95 11.55
N THR A 153 -1.98 -12.10 10.61
CA THR A 153 -2.55 -10.78 10.33
C THR A 153 -3.10 -10.66 8.91
N THR A 154 -3.20 -11.78 8.17
CA THR A 154 -3.75 -11.76 6.82
C THR A 154 -5.27 -11.71 6.90
N HIS A 155 -5.87 -10.94 5.99
CA HIS A 155 -7.32 -10.82 5.82
C HIS A 155 -7.67 -11.08 4.36
N LEU A 156 -8.85 -11.65 4.11
CA LEU A 156 -9.37 -11.80 2.76
C LEU A 156 -10.09 -10.50 2.39
N ALA A 157 -9.57 -9.79 1.37
CA ALA A 157 -10.18 -8.59 0.83
C ALA A 157 -11.17 -8.95 -0.30
N ASP A 158 -12.27 -9.59 0.05
CA ASP A 158 -13.36 -9.97 -0.89
C ASP A 158 -14.53 -8.97 -0.88
N GLY A 159 -14.41 -7.88 -0.11
CA GLY A 159 -15.45 -6.87 0.07
C GLY A 159 -16.48 -7.24 1.13
N THR A 160 -16.43 -8.44 1.71
CA THR A 160 -17.26 -8.85 2.86
C THR A 160 -16.62 -8.49 4.21
N ASP A 161 -15.35 -8.08 4.19
CA ASP A 161 -14.56 -7.61 5.33
C ASP A 161 -15.01 -6.24 5.87
N LYS A 162 -15.81 -5.48 5.10
CA LYS A 162 -16.27 -4.14 5.47
C LYS A 162 -17.65 -4.14 6.10
N GLY A 163 -17.72 -3.75 7.38
CA GLY A 163 -18.96 -3.34 8.06
C GLY A 163 -19.71 -4.44 8.81
N ASN A 164 -19.08 -5.60 9.04
CA ASN A 164 -19.67 -6.68 9.81
C ASN A 164 -18.86 -6.92 11.09
N ASP A 165 -19.50 -6.79 12.26
CA ASP A 165 -18.84 -6.97 13.56
C ASP A 165 -18.51 -8.45 13.86
N GLU A 166 -18.96 -9.39 13.02
CA GLU A 166 -18.75 -10.85 13.12
C GLU A 166 -17.80 -11.42 12.04
N TYR A 167 -16.77 -10.69 11.64
CA TYR A 167 -15.78 -11.22 10.68
C TYR A 167 -14.84 -12.24 11.34
N ASP A 168 -15.09 -13.54 11.14
CA ASP A 168 -14.13 -14.61 11.52
C ASP A 168 -13.03 -14.74 10.46
N ARG A 169 -11.92 -14.05 10.70
CA ARG A 169 -10.74 -14.04 9.82
C ARG A 169 -10.20 -15.44 9.51
N GLU A 170 -10.11 -16.32 10.50
CA GLU A 170 -9.46 -17.62 10.34
C GLU A 170 -10.30 -18.58 9.54
N GLU A 171 -11.60 -18.65 9.86
CA GLU A 171 -12.54 -19.48 9.11
C GLU A 171 -12.61 -19.03 7.64
N ASN A 172 -12.71 -17.72 7.39
CA ASN A 172 -12.76 -17.18 6.03
C ASN A 172 -11.49 -17.49 5.23
N LEU A 173 -10.30 -17.32 5.81
CA LEU A 173 -9.05 -17.66 5.13
C LEU A 173 -8.91 -19.17 4.87
N ARG A 174 -9.25 -20.01 5.84
CA ARG A 174 -9.21 -21.47 5.66
C ARG A 174 -10.15 -21.88 4.54
N ASN A 175 -11.38 -21.37 4.55
CA ASN A 175 -12.38 -21.65 3.52
C ASN A 175 -11.94 -21.16 2.14
N TRP A 176 -11.32 -19.98 2.05
CA TRP A 176 -10.80 -19.46 0.78
C TRP A 176 -9.63 -20.30 0.25
N LEU A 177 -8.66 -20.65 1.11
CA LEU A 177 -7.54 -21.52 0.74
C LEU A 177 -8.02 -22.91 0.31
N SER A 178 -9.06 -23.46 0.94
CA SER A 178 -9.59 -24.78 0.59
C SER A 178 -10.47 -24.77 -0.66
N THR A 179 -11.15 -23.65 -0.96
CA THR A 179 -12.23 -23.61 -1.97
C THR A 179 -11.84 -22.81 -3.21
N SER A 180 -11.24 -21.63 -3.06
CA SER A 180 -10.92 -20.71 -4.16
C SER A 180 -9.57 -21.00 -4.82
N CYS A 181 -8.60 -21.60 -4.14
CA CYS A 181 -7.41 -22.14 -4.83
C CYS A 181 -7.76 -23.28 -5.82
N SER A 182 -9.01 -23.75 -5.83
CA SER A 182 -9.51 -24.72 -6.82
C SER A 182 -10.37 -24.11 -7.96
N LYS A 183 -10.88 -22.88 -7.81
CA LYS A 183 -11.71 -22.17 -8.82
C LYS A 183 -11.66 -20.64 -8.66
N GLU A 184 -11.58 -19.97 -9.81
CA GLU A 184 -11.49 -18.52 -10.05
C GLU A 184 -12.20 -17.58 -9.05
N ILE A 185 -11.57 -16.43 -8.82
CA ILE A 185 -11.97 -15.36 -7.90
C ILE A 185 -13.02 -14.43 -8.56
N SER A 186 -14.09 -14.08 -7.83
CA SER A 186 -15.13 -13.08 -8.17
C SER A 186 -15.05 -11.87 -7.22
N HIS A 187 -15.78 -10.75 -7.34
CA HIS A 187 -16.04 -9.77 -8.42
C HIS A 187 -16.45 -8.46 -7.72
N THR A 188 -15.90 -7.31 -8.14
CA THR A 188 -16.53 -5.97 -7.97
C THR A 188 -16.49 -5.13 -9.25
N MET A 189 -15.58 -5.46 -10.18
CA MET A 189 -15.50 -4.96 -11.56
C MET A 189 -16.54 -5.57 -12.54
N GLY A 190 -17.45 -6.41 -12.04
CA GLY A 190 -18.32 -7.29 -12.84
C GLY A 190 -19.20 -6.57 -13.86
N GLU A 191 -19.71 -5.38 -13.57
CA GLU A 191 -20.57 -4.65 -14.51
C GLU A 191 -19.83 -4.21 -15.78
N LEU A 192 -18.56 -3.78 -15.63
CA LEU A 192 -17.68 -3.41 -16.73
C LEU A 192 -17.16 -4.65 -17.48
N ALA A 193 -16.99 -5.80 -16.79
CA ALA A 193 -16.58 -7.06 -17.42
C ALA A 193 -17.63 -7.60 -18.40
N MET A 194 -18.91 -7.25 -18.17
CA MET A 194 -20.07 -7.66 -18.96
C MET A 194 -20.32 -6.77 -20.18
N ILE A 195 -19.65 -5.62 -20.29
CA ILE A 195 -19.77 -4.72 -21.44
C ILE A 195 -18.89 -5.25 -22.59
N PRO A 196 -19.43 -5.46 -23.80
CA PRO A 196 -18.64 -5.87 -24.96
C PRO A 196 -17.54 -4.86 -25.29
N LEU A 197 -16.38 -5.34 -25.74
CA LEU A 197 -15.22 -4.50 -26.09
C LEU A 197 -15.62 -3.34 -27.02
N GLU A 198 -16.46 -3.63 -28.00
CA GLU A 198 -16.89 -2.69 -29.04
C GLU A 198 -17.67 -1.51 -28.45
N ALA A 199 -18.35 -1.71 -27.32
CA ALA A 199 -19.05 -0.64 -26.63
C ALA A 199 -18.10 0.23 -25.80
N ILE A 200 -17.02 -0.35 -25.26
CA ILE A 200 -15.96 0.37 -24.53
C ILE A 200 -15.09 1.16 -25.52
N GLU A 201 -14.76 0.59 -26.68
CA GLU A 201 -13.96 1.22 -27.76
C GLU A 201 -14.60 2.51 -28.27
N ARG A 202 -15.94 2.56 -28.37
CA ARG A 202 -16.68 3.78 -28.77
C ARG A 202 -16.55 4.94 -27.80
N ARG A 203 -16.10 4.68 -26.56
CA ARG A 203 -16.07 5.66 -25.46
C ARG A 203 -14.64 5.99 -25.03
N PHE A 204 -13.74 5.01 -25.05
CA PHE A 204 -12.40 5.10 -24.44
C PHE A 204 -11.27 4.82 -25.44
N GLU A 205 -11.59 4.59 -26.72
CA GLU A 205 -10.64 4.47 -27.84
C GLU A 205 -9.42 3.61 -27.48
N SER A 206 -8.23 4.21 -27.41
CA SER A 206 -6.95 3.53 -27.15
C SER A 206 -6.87 2.80 -25.81
N HIS A 207 -7.71 3.16 -24.83
CA HIS A 207 -7.71 2.55 -23.50
C HIS A 207 -8.76 1.44 -23.36
N ALA A 208 -9.62 1.23 -24.37
CA ALA A 208 -10.75 0.32 -24.24
C ALA A 208 -10.34 -1.14 -24.03
N GLN A 209 -9.28 -1.59 -24.70
CA GLN A 209 -8.72 -2.91 -24.49
C GLN A 209 -8.16 -3.06 -23.07
N TRP A 210 -7.42 -2.06 -22.58
CA TRP A 210 -6.89 -2.05 -21.22
C TRP A 210 -8.00 -2.09 -20.17
N ILE A 211 -9.01 -1.22 -20.28
CA ILE A 211 -10.18 -1.18 -19.38
C ILE A 211 -10.95 -2.51 -19.40
N HIS A 212 -11.17 -3.09 -20.58
CA HIS A 212 -11.89 -4.37 -20.68
C HIS A 212 -11.14 -5.51 -20.00
N ARG A 213 -9.82 -5.54 -20.17
CA ARG A 213 -8.95 -6.54 -19.54
C ARG A 213 -8.90 -6.35 -18.03
N LEU A 214 -8.68 -5.12 -17.56
CA LEU A 214 -8.71 -4.76 -16.14
C LEU A 214 -10.04 -5.14 -15.49
N ALA A 215 -11.17 -4.93 -16.19
CA ALA A 215 -12.49 -5.31 -15.70
C ALA A 215 -12.66 -6.82 -15.50
N LYS A 216 -11.89 -7.63 -16.23
CA LYS A 216 -11.80 -9.09 -16.08
C LYS A 216 -10.73 -9.52 -15.08
N GLY A 217 -10.10 -8.57 -14.36
CA GLY A 217 -8.99 -8.83 -13.46
C GLY A 217 -7.67 -9.14 -14.17
N ILE A 218 -7.56 -8.83 -15.47
CA ILE A 218 -6.38 -9.11 -16.27
C ILE A 218 -5.59 -7.82 -16.46
N ASP A 219 -4.42 -7.76 -15.83
CA ASP A 219 -3.43 -6.71 -16.04
C ASP A 219 -2.08 -7.35 -16.41
N ASP A 220 -1.57 -6.96 -17.59
CA ASP A 220 -0.31 -7.47 -18.16
C ASP A 220 0.83 -6.44 -18.06
N GLU A 221 0.61 -5.29 -17.42
CA GLU A 221 1.63 -4.24 -17.35
C GLU A 221 2.93 -4.81 -16.73
N PRO A 222 4.07 -4.67 -17.42
CA PRO A 222 5.32 -5.23 -16.93
C PRO A 222 5.80 -4.48 -15.69
N MET A 223 6.36 -5.22 -14.75
CA MET A 223 7.05 -4.66 -13.60
C MET A 223 8.44 -4.20 -14.02
N ASP A 224 8.67 -2.89 -13.99
CA ASP A 224 9.95 -2.31 -14.37
C ASP A 224 10.84 -2.16 -13.13
N ARG A 225 12.11 -2.59 -13.23
CA ARG A 225 13.15 -2.11 -12.30
C ARG A 225 13.39 -0.63 -12.55
N ARG A 226 12.58 0.24 -11.96
CA ARG A 226 12.72 1.68 -12.14
C ARG A 226 13.75 2.21 -11.15
N PRO A 227 14.96 2.64 -11.59
CA PRO A 227 15.74 3.54 -10.77
C PRO A 227 14.91 4.81 -10.52
N VAL A 228 15.15 5.50 -9.41
CA VAL A 228 14.47 6.76 -9.05
C VAL A 228 14.49 7.70 -10.26
N LYS A 229 13.38 7.81 -11.00
CA LYS A 229 13.23 8.76 -12.11
C LYS A 229 13.02 10.15 -11.51
N GLY A 230 14.11 10.79 -11.10
CA GLY A 230 14.15 12.20 -10.72
C GLY A 230 14.86 12.51 -9.42
N ILE A 231 16.19 12.58 -9.47
CA ILE A 231 16.92 13.74 -8.94
C ILE A 231 17.71 14.27 -10.14
N VAL A 232 17.29 15.39 -10.71
CA VAL A 232 18.21 16.19 -11.52
C VAL A 232 19.18 16.79 -10.52
N GLU A 233 20.28 16.09 -10.25
CA GLU A 233 21.46 16.74 -9.70
C GLU A 233 21.84 17.81 -10.72
N THR A 234 21.52 19.06 -10.40
CA THR A 234 22.15 20.16 -11.12
C THR A 234 23.54 20.28 -10.50
N ILE A 235 24.46 19.44 -10.98
CA ILE A 235 25.89 19.66 -10.82
C ILE A 235 26.21 20.92 -11.61
N GLY A 236 26.72 21.97 -10.95
CA GLY A 236 27.07 23.19 -11.67
C GLY A 236 27.68 24.32 -10.83
N TYR A 237 28.97 24.12 -10.48
CA TYR A 237 30.02 25.09 -10.14
C TYR A 237 29.87 26.03 -8.93
#